data_AF-A0A970CW83-F1
#
_entry.id   AF-A0A970CW83-F1
#
_cell.length_a   1.000
_cell.length_b   1.000
_cell.length_c   1.000
_cell.angle_alpha   90.00
_cell.angle_beta   90.00
_cell.angle_gamma   90.00
#
_symmetry.space_group_name_H-M   'P 1'
#
loop_
_entity.id
_entity.type
_entity.pdbx_description
1 polymer ?
#
loop_
_entity_poly.entity_id
_entity_poly.type
_entity_poly.pdbx_seq_one_letter_code
_entity_poly.pdbx_strand_id
1 'polypeptide(L)' 'MKELALHILDIAQNSVRAKAKIIEINIWEDITVNLFKIEIKDDGIGMDEETLKIVDNPFY' A
#
# COMPACT_ATOMS: atom_id res chain seq x y z
N MET A 1 -11.99 11.04 5.39
CA MET A 1 -10.72 10.79 6.11
C MET A 1 -10.67 9.44 6.81
N LYS A 2 -11.67 9.03 7.62
CA LYS A 2 -11.63 7.72 8.31
C LYS A 2 -11.49 6.53 7.35
N GLU A 3 -12.22 6.53 6.24
CA GLU A 3 -12.14 5.47 5.23
C GLU A 3 -10.75 5.36 4.61
N LEU A 4 -10.11 6.49 4.29
CA LEU A 4 -8.76 6.48 3.74
C LEU A 4 -7.73 5.95 4.74
N ALA A 5 -7.88 6.30 6.02
CA ALA A 5 -7.03 5.74 7.08
C ALA A 5 -7.21 4.23 7.23
N LEU A 6 -8.43 3.70 7.04
CA LEU A 6 -8.68 2.26 7.05
C LEU A 6 -8.01 1.57 5.86
N HIS A 7 -8.13 2.12 4.65
CA HIS A 7 -7.44 1.57 3.48
C HIS A 7 -5.91 1.56 3.63
N ILE A 8 -5.34 2.63 4.20
CA ILE A 8 -3.89 2.68 4.51
C ILE A 8 -3.53 1.60 5.51
N LEU A 9 -4.34 1.43 6.56
CA LEU A 9 -4.12 0.41 7.58
C LEU A 9 -4.15 -1.00 6.99
N ASP A 10 -5.12 -1.29 6.12
CA ASP A 10 -5.25 -2.59 5.47
C ASP A 10 -4.01 -2.94 4.63
N ILE A 11 -3.49 -1.98 3.86
CA ILE A 11 -2.26 -2.18 3.07
C ILE A 11 -1.04 -2.32 3.99
N ALA A 12 -0.93 -1.51 5.05
CA ALA A 12 0.17 -1.64 6.01
C ALA A 12 0.15 -2.99 6.74
N GLN A 13 -1.04 -3.57 6.98
CA GLN A 13 -1.16 -4.92 7.53
C GLN A 13 -0.63 -5.99 6.57
N ASN A 14 -0.77 -5.81 5.25
CA ASN A 14 -0.16 -6.71 4.27
C ASN A 14 1.38 -6.71 4.40
N SER A 15 1.99 -5.54 4.58
CA SER A 15 3.44 -5.43 4.84
C SER A 15 3.87 -6.15 6.12
N VAL A 16 3.07 -6.05 7.20
CA VAL A 16 3.33 -6.81 8.45
C VAL A 16 3.24 -8.32 8.21
N ARG A 17 2.26 -8.80 7.45
CA ARG A 17 2.14 -10.23 7.08
C ARG A 17 3.33 -10.69 6.24
N ALA A 18 3.85 -9.82 5.38
CA ALA A 18 5.07 -10.03 4.62
C ALA A 18 6.35 -9.96 5.46
N LYS A 19 6.24 -9.84 6.79
CA LYS A 19 7.36 -9.79 7.75
C LYS A 19 8.30 -8.59 7.52
N ALA A 20 7.78 -7.50 6.97
CA ALA A 20 8.52 -6.25 6.85
C ALA A 20 8.97 -5.76 8.23
N LYS A 21 10.19 -5.24 8.30
CA LYS A 21 10.73 -4.54 9.47
C LYS A 21 10.53 -3.03 9.36
N ILE A 22 10.51 -2.52 8.14
CA ILE A 22 10.35 -1.11 7.82
C ILE A 22 9.15 -0.98 6.89
N ILE A 23 8.21 -0.13 7.28
CA ILE A 23 7.07 0.27 6.46
C ILE A 23 7.12 1.79 6.37
N GLU A 24 7.35 2.30 5.17
CA GLU A 24 7.37 3.72 4.83
C GLU A 24 6.01 4.09 4.24
N ILE A 25 5.34 5.10 4.83
CA ILE A 25 4.07 5.64 4.32
C ILE A 25 4.32 7.10 3.96
N ASN A 26 4.22 7.40 2.67
CA ASN A 26 4.41 8.73 2.14
C ASN A 26 3.10 9.26 1.56
N ILE A 27 2.81 10.53 1.85
CA ILE A 27 1.60 11.21 1.37
C ILE A 27 2.02 12.52 0.75
N TRP A 28 1.61 12.73 -0.51
CA TRP A 28 1.85 13.97 -1.25
C TRP A 28 0.56 14.51 -1.81
N GLU A 29 0.43 15.83 -1.79
CA GLU A 29 -0.64 16.55 -2.46
C GLU A 29 -0.01 17.61 -3.36
N ASP A 30 -0.29 17.50 -4.66
CA ASP A 30 0.05 18.51 -5.65
C ASP A 30 -1.23 19.13 -6.19
N ILE A 31 -1.56 20.31 -5.67
CA ILE A 31 -2.76 21.06 -6.03
C ILE A 31 -2.67 21.59 -7.47
N THR A 32 -1.46 21.79 -8.00
CA THR A 32 -1.26 22.35 -9.35
C THR A 32 -1.69 21.38 -10.44
N VAL A 33 -1.51 20.08 -10.20
CA VAL A 33 -1.96 19.01 -11.10
C VAL A 33 -3.14 18.20 -10.55
N ASN A 34 -3.75 18.66 -9.45
CA ASN A 34 -4.86 17.98 -8.76
C ASN A 34 -4.55 16.50 -8.46
N LEU A 35 -3.36 16.22 -7.91
CA LEU A 35 -2.90 14.89 -7.56
C LEU A 35 -2.81 14.73 -6.05
N PHE A 36 -3.48 13.70 -5.53
CA PHE A 36 -3.29 13.22 -4.17
C PHE A 36 -2.72 11.81 -4.23
N LYS A 37 -1.47 11.64 -3.82
CA LYS A 37 -0.74 10.36 -3.88
C LYS A 37 -0.46 9.85 -2.48
N ILE A 38 -0.80 8.59 -2.24
CA ILE A 38 -0.33 7.82 -1.09
C ILE A 38 0.54 6.69 -1.61
N GLU A 39 1.72 6.50 -1.02
CA GLU A 39 2.61 5.39 -1.32
C GLU A 39 2.93 4.67 -0.01
N ILE A 40 2.82 3.34 -0.04
CA ILE A 40 3.19 2.46 1.05
C ILE A 40 4.27 1.54 0.50
N LYS A 41 5.43 1.56 1.15
CA LYS A 41 6.61 0.79 0.75
C LYS A 41 7.10 -0.01 1.94
N ASP A 42 7.46 -1.26 1.71
CA ASP A 42 7.97 -2.15 2.74
C ASP A 42 9.17 -2.97 2.28
N ASP A 43 9.90 -3.53 3.24
CA ASP A 43 11.05 -4.43 3.04
C ASP A 43 10.69 -5.91 3.32
N GLY A 44 9.42 -6.27 3.13
CA GLY A 44 8.91 -7.61 3.34
C GLY A 44 9.41 -8.60 2.29
N ILE A 45 8.94 -9.85 2.42
CA ILE A 45 9.34 -10.97 1.56
C ILE A 45 8.83 -10.86 0.10
N GLY A 46 8.01 -9.86 -0.20
CA GLY A 46 7.38 -9.70 -1.51
C GLY A 46 6.25 -10.70 -1.77
N MET A 47 5.94 -10.89 -3.05
CA MET A 47 4.86 -11.75 -3.54
C MET A 47 5.43 -12.73 -4.57
N ASP A 48 4.85 -13.92 -4.66
CA ASP A 48 5.16 -14.86 -5.74
C ASP A 48 4.56 -14.40 -7.08
N GLU A 49 4.98 -15.06 -8.18
CA GLU A 49 4.58 -14.70 -9.53
C GLU A 49 3.09 -14.85 -9.82
N GLU A 50 2.38 -15.74 -9.12
CA GLU A 50 0.94 -15.92 -9.30
C GLU A 50 0.19 -14.78 -8.64
N THR A 51 0.58 -14.43 -7.41
CA THR A 51 0.02 -13.31 -6.64
C THR A 51 0.26 -11.98 -7.36
N LEU A 52 1.47 -11.76 -7.90
CA LEU A 52 1.80 -10.53 -8.65
C LEU A 52 0.88 -10.26 -9.85
N LYS A 53 0.31 -11.31 -10.46
CA LYS A 53 -0.57 -11.16 -11.64
C LYS A 53 -1.99 -10.71 -11.29
N ILE A 54 -2.37 -10.81 -10.02
CA ILE A 54 -3.75 -10.61 -9.57
C ILE A 54 -3.87 -9.66 -8.37
N VAL A 55 -2.75 -9.12 -7.88
CA VAL A 55 -2.71 -8.22 -6.72
C VAL A 55 -3.50 -6.92 -6.92
N ASP A 56 -3.70 -6.51 -8.17
CA ASP A 56 -4.50 -5.34 -8.54
C ASP A 56 -6.01 -5.66 -8.63
N ASN A 57 -6.41 -6.92 -8.46
CA ASN A 57 -7.80 -7.33 -8.43
C ASN A 57 -8.43 -6.98 -7.06
N PRO A 58 -9.47 -6.14 -7.02
CA PRO A 58 -10.10 -5.71 -5.76
C PRO A 58 -10.91 -6.81 -5.04
N PHE A 59 -11.04 -8.00 -5.61
CA PHE A 59 -11.81 -9.12 -5.05
C PHE A 59 -10.98 -10.40 -4.82
N TYR A 60 -9.65 -10.31 -4.93
CA TYR A 60 -8.73 -11.41 -4.64
C TYR A 60 -8.47 -11.58 -3.14
#